data_AF-A0A5A9FD85-F1
#
_entry.id   AF-A0A5A9FD85-F1
#
_cell.length_a   1.000
_cell.length_b   1.000
_cell.length_c   1.000
_cell.angle_alpha   90.00
_cell.angle_beta   90.00
_cell.angle_gamma   90.00
#
_symmetry.space_group_name_H-M   'P 1'
#
loop_
_entity.id
_entity.type
_entity.pdbx_description
1 polymer ?
#
loop_
_entity_poly.entity_id
_entity_poly.type
_entity_poly.pdbx_seq_one_letter_code
_entity_poly.pdbx_strand_id
1 'polypeptide(L)'
;MASSIARHAAVNRSALIRSILFGAAANLLVAGTALYARPLQDALWTGADDGSLLLLVAVALSLFALHALLDFGQSRELAQLVPPGAVSGAPAGLLERLWLPEAAWAPVHLAVLALLNPLMGAMALAGIAALAAMIAVGATGPANAPGGQSQLARLAGADSFGCTDGFLAGLGFCETVYRVLIVGLGGALLVRGDLEPALFVAASLIGIAAMRSAARAAARWHGGRQAAVMLRVGRV
;
A
#
# COMPACT_ATOMS: atom_id res chain seq x y z
N MET A 1 25.36 1.76 31.25
CA MET A 1 23.98 1.99 30.76
C MET A 1 23.91 2.82 29.46
N ALA A 2 24.63 3.94 29.32
CA ALA A 2 24.61 4.78 28.10
C ALA A 2 24.97 4.04 26.79
N SER A 3 25.89 3.07 26.84
CA SER A 3 26.30 2.26 25.67
C SER A 3 25.24 1.26 25.17
N SER A 4 24.24 0.93 25.99
CA SER A 4 23.12 0.07 25.58
C SER A 4 22.06 0.87 24.82
N ILE A 5 21.73 2.06 25.33
CA ILE A 5 20.73 2.96 24.73
C ILE A 5 21.20 3.45 23.36
N ALA A 6 22.48 3.84 23.23
CA ALA A 6 23.04 4.28 21.96
C ALA A 6 23.03 3.18 20.88
N ARG A 7 23.30 1.92 21.27
CA ARG A 7 23.23 0.78 20.35
C ARG A 7 21.80 0.48 19.89
N HIS A 8 20.82 0.51 20.79
CA HIS A 8 19.41 0.33 20.43
C HIS A 8 18.91 1.44 19.48
N ALA A 9 19.30 2.69 19.74
CA ALA A 9 18.96 3.81 18.86
C ALA A 9 19.58 3.67 17.45
N ALA A 10 20.82 3.20 17.35
CA ALA A 10 21.49 2.98 16.07
C ALA A 10 20.85 1.83 15.27
N VAL A 11 20.55 0.70 15.92
CA VAL A 11 19.87 -0.45 15.29
C VAL A 11 18.51 -0.02 14.75
N ASN A 12 17.71 0.70 15.53
CA ASN A 12 16.39 1.19 15.11
C ASN A 12 16.48 2.15 13.91
N ARG A 13 17.47 3.05 13.88
CA ARG A 13 17.69 3.94 12.73
C ARG A 13 18.06 3.16 11.47
N SER A 14 18.96 2.17 11.59
CA SER A 14 19.36 1.35 10.45
C SER A 14 18.20 0.53 9.88
N ALA A 15 17.36 -0.05 10.74
CA ALA A 15 16.20 -0.82 10.33
C ALA A 15 15.15 0.06 9.63
N LEU A 16 14.92 1.28 10.17
CA LEU A 16 14.04 2.26 9.53
C LEU A 16 14.53 2.61 8.12
N ILE A 17 15.80 2.98 7.96
CA ILE A 17 16.37 3.34 6.66
C ILE A 17 16.25 2.17 5.67
N ARG A 18 16.60 0.95 6.08
CA ARG A 18 16.47 -0.25 5.23
C ARG A 18 15.02 -0.51 4.83
N SER A 19 14.07 -0.38 5.75
CA SER A 19 12.64 -0.54 5.45
C SER A 19 12.14 0.48 4.42
N ILE A 20 12.61 1.73 4.50
CA ILE A 20 12.28 2.79 3.53
C ILE A 20 12.88 2.47 2.17
N LEU A 21 14.14 2.03 2.12
CA LEU A 21 14.82 1.66 0.88
C LEU A 21 14.15 0.46 0.20
N PHE A 22 13.81 -0.59 0.95
CA PHE A 22 13.09 -1.75 0.41
C PHE A 22 11.71 -1.37 -0.13
N GLY A 23 10.94 -0.59 0.63
CA GLY A 23 9.64 -0.09 0.18
C GLY A 23 9.76 0.80 -1.07
N ALA A 24 10.79 1.65 -1.13
CA ALA A 24 11.06 2.49 -2.30
C ALA A 24 11.39 1.65 -3.54
N ALA A 25 12.28 0.68 -3.42
CA ALA A 25 12.64 -0.22 -4.51
C ALA A 25 11.43 -1.06 -4.98
N ALA A 26 10.61 -1.55 -4.05
CA ALA A 26 9.40 -2.29 -4.38
C ALA A 26 8.40 -1.43 -5.15
N ASN A 27 8.20 -0.17 -4.75
CA ASN A 27 7.31 0.77 -5.45
C ASN A 27 7.87 1.19 -6.82
N LEU A 28 9.19 1.37 -6.95
CA LEU A 28 9.82 1.65 -8.26
C LEU A 28 9.64 0.51 -9.24
N LEU A 29 9.78 -0.74 -8.80
CA LEU A 29 9.50 -1.91 -9.64
C LEU A 29 8.06 -1.89 -10.16
N VAL A 30 7.10 -1.53 -9.30
CA VAL A 30 5.69 -1.45 -9.69
C VAL A 30 5.44 -0.29 -10.67
N ALA A 31 6.03 0.88 -10.43
CA ALA A 31 5.95 2.00 -11.37
C ALA A 31 6.59 1.64 -12.74
N GLY A 32 7.65 0.82 -12.72
CA GLY A 32 8.33 0.31 -13.90
C GLY A 32 7.58 -0.76 -14.68
N THR A 33 6.44 -1.27 -14.19
CA THR A 33 5.65 -2.31 -14.91
C THR A 33 5.21 -1.86 -16.30
N ALA A 34 5.00 -0.56 -16.51
CA ALA A 34 4.70 0.02 -17.82
C ALA A 34 5.81 -0.25 -18.86
N LEU A 35 7.07 -0.32 -18.42
CA LEU A 35 8.21 -0.60 -19.30
C LEU A 35 8.18 -2.03 -19.87
N TYR A 36 7.53 -2.95 -19.15
CA TYR A 36 7.43 -4.35 -19.57
C TYR A 36 6.16 -4.64 -20.39
N ALA A 37 5.09 -3.87 -20.20
CA ALA A 37 3.81 -4.09 -20.89
C ALA A 37 3.95 -3.95 -22.42
N ARG A 38 4.76 -3.01 -22.90
CA ARG A 38 4.96 -2.77 -24.33
C ARG A 38 5.74 -3.88 -25.04
N PRO A 39 6.92 -4.32 -24.56
CA PRO A 39 7.61 -5.49 -25.12
C PRO A 39 6.74 -6.75 -25.17
N LEU A 40 5.91 -6.97 -24.15
CA LEU A 40 4.98 -8.10 -24.14
C LEU A 40 3.91 -7.97 -25.23
N GLN A 41 3.31 -6.78 -25.37
CA GLN A 41 2.35 -6.53 -26.44
C GLN A 41 2.98 -6.72 -27.82
N ASP A 42 4.16 -6.14 -28.05
CA ASP A 42 4.86 -6.23 -29.33
C ASP A 42 5.17 -7.70 -29.68
N ALA A 43 5.62 -8.49 -28.71
CA ALA A 43 5.87 -9.92 -28.91
C ALA A 43 4.58 -10.69 -29.27
N LEU A 44 3.46 -10.39 -28.61
CA LEU A 44 2.18 -11.03 -28.89
C LEU A 44 1.61 -10.64 -30.25
N TRP A 45 1.75 -9.38 -30.67
CA TRP A 45 1.22 -8.89 -31.94
C TRP A 45 2.06 -9.27 -33.15
N THR A 46 3.38 -9.38 -32.98
CA THR A 46 4.30 -9.77 -34.06
C THR A 46 4.39 -11.28 -34.25
N GLY A 47 3.69 -12.07 -33.44
CA GLY A 47 3.75 -13.53 -33.49
C GLY A 47 5.12 -14.05 -33.14
N ALA A 48 5.72 -13.50 -32.07
CA ALA A 48 7.05 -13.86 -31.65
C ALA A 48 7.15 -15.35 -31.32
N ASP A 49 8.35 -15.91 -31.51
CA ASP A 49 8.63 -17.31 -31.25
C ASP A 49 8.44 -17.67 -29.78
N ASP A 50 8.15 -18.95 -29.50
CA ASP A 50 7.93 -19.44 -28.13
C ASP A 50 9.09 -19.08 -27.18
N GLY A 51 10.33 -19.01 -27.70
CA GLY A 51 11.52 -18.65 -26.93
C GLY A 51 11.49 -17.23 -26.37
N SER A 52 11.10 -16.24 -27.18
CA SER A 52 11.01 -14.84 -26.73
C SER A 52 9.86 -14.62 -25.73
N LEU A 53 8.73 -15.30 -25.92
CA LEU A 53 7.63 -15.29 -24.95
C LEU A 53 8.04 -15.92 -23.61
N LEU A 54 8.75 -17.05 -23.63
CA LEU A 54 9.28 -17.69 -22.42
C LEU A 54 10.29 -16.78 -21.70
N LEU A 55 11.16 -16.09 -22.43
CA LEU A 55 12.10 -15.11 -21.86
C LEU A 55 11.35 -13.96 -21.18
N LEU A 56 10.33 -13.41 -21.83
CA LEU A 56 9.49 -12.37 -21.26
C LEU A 56 8.83 -12.87 -19.97
N VAL A 57 8.22 -14.05 -19.97
CA VAL A 57 7.60 -14.64 -18.76
C VAL A 57 8.62 -14.82 -17.65
N ALA A 58 9.82 -15.32 -17.96
CA ALA A 58 10.89 -15.48 -16.99
C ALA A 58 11.33 -14.14 -16.37
N VAL A 59 11.40 -13.08 -17.17
CA VAL A 59 11.67 -11.71 -16.68
C VAL A 59 10.54 -11.24 -15.76
N ALA A 60 9.28 -11.40 -16.15
CA ALA A 60 8.14 -11.01 -15.31
C ALA A 60 8.12 -11.75 -13.96
N LEU A 61 8.35 -13.06 -13.97
CA LEU A 61 8.43 -13.86 -12.75
C LEU A 61 9.60 -13.45 -11.87
N SER A 62 10.76 -13.12 -12.47
CA SER A 62 11.94 -12.63 -11.74
C SER A 62 11.68 -11.28 -11.08
N LEU A 63 11.02 -10.36 -11.78
CA LEU A 63 10.61 -9.05 -11.24
C LEU A 63 9.58 -9.20 -10.12
N PHE A 64 8.62 -10.10 -10.28
CA PHE A 64 7.64 -10.42 -9.23
C PHE A 64 8.31 -11.03 -7.99
N ALA A 65 9.21 -11.99 -8.16
CA ALA A 65 9.97 -12.58 -7.06
C ALA A 65 10.82 -11.52 -6.34
N LEU A 66 11.48 -10.64 -7.08
CA LEU A 66 12.23 -9.52 -6.51
C LEU A 66 11.33 -8.57 -5.73
N HIS A 67 10.16 -8.20 -6.27
CA HIS A 67 9.18 -7.38 -5.59
C HIS A 67 8.72 -8.03 -4.27
N ALA A 68 8.38 -9.32 -4.29
CA ALA A 68 7.98 -10.06 -3.10
C ALA A 68 9.09 -10.14 -2.05
N LEU A 69 10.35 -10.33 -2.46
CA LEU A 69 11.51 -10.32 -1.56
C LEU A 69 11.73 -8.95 -0.91
N LEU A 70 11.53 -7.86 -1.66
CA LEU A 70 11.64 -6.49 -1.13
C LEU A 70 10.52 -6.20 -0.14
N ASP A 71 9.27 -6.57 -0.44
CA ASP A 71 8.14 -6.41 0.47
C ASP A 71 8.31 -7.25 1.75
N PHE A 72 8.82 -8.47 1.62
CA PHE A 72 9.18 -9.31 2.76
C PHE A 72 10.31 -8.69 3.59
N GLY A 73 11.36 -8.19 2.95
CA GLY A 73 12.47 -7.49 3.60
C GLY A 73 11.99 -6.26 4.36
N GLN A 74 11.14 -5.44 3.75
CA GLN A 74 10.51 -4.30 4.41
C GLN A 74 9.71 -4.73 5.65
N SER A 75 8.86 -5.76 5.51
CA SER A 75 8.01 -6.26 6.60
C SER A 75 8.86 -6.78 7.77
N ARG A 76 9.96 -7.48 7.47
CA ARG A 76 10.90 -7.97 8.48
C ARG A 76 11.63 -6.84 9.21
N GLU A 77 12.05 -5.79 8.51
CA GLU A 77 12.71 -4.64 9.13
C GLU A 77 11.72 -3.81 9.98
N LEU A 78 10.48 -3.65 9.52
CA LEU A 78 9.42 -3.00 10.31
C LEU A 78 9.07 -3.80 11.57
N ALA A 79 9.04 -5.14 11.49
CA ALA A 79 8.81 -5.99 12.65
C ALA A 79 9.91 -5.83 13.72
N GLN A 80 11.16 -5.59 13.33
CA GLN A 80 12.25 -5.30 14.27
C GLN A 80 12.06 -3.98 15.03
N LEU A 81 11.30 -3.03 14.46
CA LEU A 81 10.99 -1.74 15.11
C LEU A 81 9.92 -1.86 16.19
N VAL A 82 9.21 -2.99 16.28
CA VAL A 82 8.17 -3.27 17.27
C VAL A 82 8.73 -4.31 18.27
N PRO A 83 9.30 -3.90 19.41
CA PRO A 83 9.93 -4.85 20.33
C PRO A 83 8.89 -5.79 20.95
N PRO A 84 9.19 -7.10 21.08
CA PRO A 84 8.34 -8.03 21.84
C PRO A 84 8.27 -7.57 23.30
N GLY A 85 7.12 -7.09 23.73
CA GLY A 85 6.86 -6.61 25.11
C GLY A 85 6.99 -5.10 25.33
N ALA A 86 7.26 -4.28 24.31
CA ALA A 86 7.33 -2.82 24.45
C ALA A 86 5.95 -2.16 24.46
N VAL A 87 5.21 -2.36 25.54
CA VAL A 87 3.99 -1.58 25.86
C VAL A 87 4.33 -0.22 26.48
N SER A 88 5.60 0.13 26.79
CA SER A 88 5.89 1.38 27.54
C SER A 88 7.00 2.33 27.03
N GLY A 89 7.77 1.98 25.99
CA GLY A 89 9.04 2.69 25.73
C GLY A 89 9.39 3.06 24.28
N ALA A 90 8.71 2.51 23.26
CA ALA A 90 8.93 2.98 21.89
C ALA A 90 8.41 4.42 21.79
N PRO A 91 9.16 5.36 21.15
CA PRO A 91 8.67 6.71 20.98
C PRO A 91 7.40 6.64 20.12
N ALA A 92 6.23 6.88 20.73
CA ALA A 92 4.93 6.86 20.05
C ALA A 92 4.95 7.67 18.74
N GLY A 93 5.70 8.77 18.73
CA GLY A 93 5.90 9.62 17.55
C GLY A 93 6.67 8.97 16.38
N LEU A 94 7.43 7.89 16.58
CA LEU A 94 8.06 7.15 15.49
C LEU A 94 7.06 6.22 14.80
N LEU A 95 6.25 5.50 15.58
CA LEU A 95 5.18 4.65 15.04
C LEU A 95 4.15 5.49 14.28
N GLU A 96 3.79 6.66 14.82
CA GLU A 96 2.93 7.66 14.14
C GLU A 96 3.51 8.19 12.83
N ARG A 97 4.79 8.02 12.53
CA ARG A 97 5.43 8.52 11.30
C ARG A 97 5.69 7.44 10.25
N LEU A 98 5.51 6.16 10.58
CA LEU A 98 5.75 5.03 9.67
C LEU A 98 4.84 5.01 8.43
N TRP A 99 3.76 5.79 8.42
CA TRP A 99 2.88 5.93 7.26
C TRP A 99 3.43 6.90 6.21
N LEU A 100 4.28 7.86 6.58
CA LEU A 100 4.79 8.89 5.67
C LEU A 100 5.52 8.32 4.44
N PRO A 101 6.42 7.32 4.60
CA PRO A 101 7.11 6.74 3.44
C PRO A 101 6.15 6.08 2.45
N GLU A 102 5.07 5.44 2.91
CA GLU A 102 4.07 4.84 2.02
C GLU A 102 3.21 5.90 1.34
N ALA A 103 2.81 6.92 2.09
CA ALA A 103 2.02 8.03 1.56
C ALA A 103 2.78 8.79 0.48
N ALA A 104 4.10 8.93 0.60
CA ALA A 104 4.93 9.61 -0.40
C ALA A 104 4.92 8.94 -1.78
N TRP A 105 4.63 7.64 -1.86
CA TRP A 105 4.54 6.91 -3.12
C TRP A 105 3.20 7.06 -3.84
N ALA A 106 2.11 7.39 -3.13
CA ALA A 106 0.81 7.59 -3.76
C ALA A 106 0.83 8.74 -4.80
N PRO A 107 1.40 9.94 -4.50
CA PRO A 107 1.60 10.99 -5.50
C PRO A 107 2.47 10.57 -6.69
N VAL A 108 3.50 9.74 -6.46
CA VAL A 108 4.37 9.26 -7.54
C VAL A 108 3.60 8.36 -8.50
N HIS A 109 2.86 7.37 -7.98
CA HIS A 109 2.01 6.51 -8.81
C HIS A 109 0.93 7.30 -9.52
N LEU A 110 0.33 8.29 -8.86
CA LEU A 110 -0.66 9.18 -9.47
C LEU A 110 -0.08 10.01 -10.61
N ALA A 111 1.13 10.58 -10.44
CA ALA A 111 1.82 11.33 -11.48
C ALA A 111 2.13 10.44 -12.69
N VAL A 112 2.67 9.24 -12.47
CA VAL A 112 2.91 8.27 -13.55
C VAL A 112 1.61 7.92 -14.25
N LEU A 113 0.53 7.65 -13.51
CA LEU A 113 -0.76 7.29 -14.09
C LEU A 113 -1.37 8.44 -14.91
N ALA A 114 -1.29 9.68 -14.41
CA ALA A 114 -1.77 10.86 -15.12
C ALA A 114 -0.98 11.13 -16.41
N LEU A 115 0.32 10.81 -16.43
CA LEU A 115 1.14 10.86 -17.65
C LEU A 115 0.76 9.77 -18.65
N LEU A 116 0.40 8.57 -18.19
CA LEU A 116 -0.03 7.48 -19.07
C LEU A 116 -1.43 7.72 -19.65
N ASN A 117 -2.38 8.13 -18.81
CA ASN A 117 -3.73 8.50 -19.24
C ASN A 117 -4.39 9.42 -18.19
N PRO A 118 -4.79 10.65 -18.56
CA PRO A 118 -5.30 11.63 -17.60
C PRO A 118 -6.62 11.21 -16.95
N LEU A 119 -7.49 10.46 -17.63
CA LEU A 119 -8.75 9.98 -17.06
C LEU A 119 -8.52 8.89 -16.00
N MET A 120 -7.59 7.97 -16.26
CA MET A 120 -7.16 6.97 -15.27
C MET A 120 -6.52 7.67 -14.05
N GLY A 121 -5.69 8.69 -14.29
CA GLY A 121 -5.09 9.53 -13.25
C GLY A 121 -6.16 10.23 -12.38
N ALA A 122 -7.16 10.84 -13.01
CA ALA A 122 -8.28 11.49 -12.31
C ALA A 122 -9.09 10.49 -11.47
N MET A 123 -9.31 9.27 -11.97
CA MET A 123 -10.01 8.23 -11.22
C MET A 123 -9.22 7.76 -9.99
N ALA A 124 -7.91 7.57 -10.13
CA ALA A 124 -7.04 7.24 -9.00
C ALA A 124 -6.99 8.39 -7.97
N LEU A 125 -6.96 9.65 -8.43
CA LEU A 125 -7.05 10.82 -7.56
C LEU A 125 -8.36 10.81 -6.75
N ALA A 126 -9.49 10.52 -7.40
CA ALA A 126 -10.78 10.41 -6.74
C ALA A 126 -10.77 9.31 -5.66
N GLY A 127 -10.14 8.17 -5.93
CA GLY A 127 -9.94 7.09 -4.95
C GLY A 127 -9.09 7.50 -3.75
N ILE A 128 -7.96 8.16 -3.99
CA ILE A 128 -7.09 8.67 -2.94
C ILE A 128 -7.82 9.75 -2.11
N ALA A 129 -8.60 10.62 -2.75
CA ALA A 129 -9.40 11.62 -2.06
C ALA A 129 -10.48 10.98 -1.17
N ALA A 130 -11.13 9.92 -1.62
CA ALA A 130 -12.09 9.16 -0.81
C ALA A 130 -11.42 8.50 0.40
N LEU A 131 -10.23 7.91 0.23
CA LEU A 131 -9.43 7.38 1.35
C LEU A 131 -9.04 8.49 2.34
N ALA A 132 -8.61 9.66 1.84
CA ALA A 132 -8.26 10.80 2.67
C ALA A 132 -9.47 11.34 3.45
N ALA A 133 -10.66 11.35 2.84
CA ALA A 133 -11.90 11.71 3.51
C ALA A 133 -12.24 10.71 4.63
N MET A 134 -12.05 9.41 4.41
CA MET A 134 -12.22 8.41 5.48
C MET A 134 -11.23 8.61 6.63
N ILE A 135 -9.96 8.93 6.34
CA ILE A 135 -8.97 9.29 7.36
C ILE A 135 -9.45 10.52 8.16
N ALA A 136 -9.93 11.56 7.48
CA ALA A 136 -10.43 12.77 8.11
C ALA A 136 -11.64 12.50 9.03
N VAL A 137 -12.60 11.70 8.57
CA VAL A 137 -13.75 11.27 9.38
C VAL A 137 -13.27 10.44 10.58
N GLY A 138 -12.41 9.46 10.35
CA GLY A 138 -11.80 8.65 11.41
C GLY A 138 -11.00 9.49 12.42
N ALA A 139 -10.36 10.58 11.97
CA ALA A 139 -9.65 11.53 12.82
C ALA A 139 -10.58 12.23 13.82
N THR A 140 -11.81 12.54 13.41
CA THR A 140 -12.81 13.21 14.25
C THR A 140 -13.57 12.28 15.21
N GLY A 141 -13.61 10.98 14.94
CA GLY A 141 -14.28 10.00 15.80
C GLY A 141 -13.56 9.79 17.14
N PRO A 142 -14.29 9.41 18.22
CA PRO A 142 -13.68 9.02 19.48
C PRO A 142 -12.78 7.80 19.25
N ALA A 143 -11.59 7.79 19.87
CA ALA A 143 -10.75 6.60 19.85
C ALA A 143 -11.51 5.48 20.59
N ASN A 144 -11.99 4.48 19.86
CA ASN A 144 -12.75 3.38 20.46
C ASN A 144 -11.88 2.68 21.51
N ALA A 145 -12.40 2.54 22.73
CA ALA A 145 -11.74 1.76 23.77
C ALA A 145 -11.62 0.30 23.31
N PRO A 146 -10.46 -0.38 23.50
CA PRO A 146 -10.23 -1.72 22.98
C PRO A 146 -11.10 -2.85 23.58
N GLY A 147 -12.07 -2.53 24.44
CA GLY A 147 -12.91 -3.50 25.16
C GLY A 147 -14.41 -3.44 24.85
N GLY A 148 -14.85 -2.49 24.02
CA GLY A 148 -16.27 -2.23 23.78
C GLY A 148 -16.80 -2.83 22.49
N GLN A 149 -16.53 -4.10 22.18
CA GLN A 149 -17.15 -4.76 21.02
C GLN A 149 -18.40 -5.52 21.45
N SER A 150 -19.55 -4.97 21.08
CA SER A 150 -20.84 -5.65 21.22
C SER A 150 -20.85 -6.94 20.40
N GLN A 151 -21.31 -8.04 20.99
CA GLN A 151 -21.54 -9.31 20.29
C GLN A 151 -22.40 -9.16 19.03
N LEU A 152 -23.19 -8.08 18.96
CA LEU A 152 -23.98 -7.69 17.79
C LEU A 152 -23.12 -7.41 16.54
N ALA A 153 -21.91 -6.86 16.69
CA ALA A 153 -20.99 -6.63 15.57
C ALA A 153 -20.42 -7.95 15.00
N ARG A 154 -20.18 -8.96 15.86
CA ARG A 154 -19.81 -10.32 15.42
C ARG A 154 -20.99 -11.02 14.72
N LEU A 155 -22.21 -10.83 15.23
CA LEU A 155 -23.42 -11.43 14.65
C LEU A 155 -23.88 -10.76 13.33
N ALA A 156 -23.52 -9.50 13.10
CA ALA A 156 -23.90 -8.72 11.91
C ALA A 156 -23.00 -8.94 10.67
N GLY A 157 -22.10 -9.92 10.69
CA GLY A 157 -21.27 -10.25 9.52
C GLY A 157 -19.99 -9.42 9.38
N ALA A 158 -19.49 -8.82 10.47
CA ALA A 158 -18.14 -8.22 10.48
C ALA A 158 -17.02 -9.20 10.08
N ASP A 159 -17.33 -10.50 10.08
CA ASP A 159 -16.43 -11.58 9.67
C ASP A 159 -16.26 -11.69 8.14
N SER A 160 -17.12 -11.07 7.31
CA SER A 160 -16.98 -11.13 5.84
C SER A 160 -15.74 -10.42 5.29
N PHE A 161 -15.13 -9.51 6.07
CA PHE A 161 -13.86 -8.84 5.73
C PHE A 161 -12.73 -9.11 6.75
N GLY A 162 -12.95 -9.97 7.74
CA GLY A 162 -11.92 -10.46 8.67
C GLY A 162 -11.26 -9.40 9.58
N CYS A 163 -11.84 -8.20 9.72
CA CYS A 163 -11.27 -7.13 10.56
C CYS A 163 -12.28 -6.65 11.60
N THR A 164 -11.91 -6.74 12.87
CA THR A 164 -12.73 -6.31 14.00
C THR A 164 -12.85 -4.78 14.09
N ASP A 165 -12.05 -4.03 13.32
CA ASP A 165 -12.08 -2.58 13.25
C ASP A 165 -12.84 -2.10 12.02
N GLY A 166 -13.98 -1.44 12.23
CA GLY A 166 -14.83 -0.93 11.14
C GLY A 166 -14.11 0.05 10.20
N PHE A 167 -13.09 0.76 10.70
CA PHE A 167 -12.26 1.62 9.85
C PHE A 167 -11.43 0.81 8.84
N LEU A 168 -10.77 -0.26 9.30
CA LEU A 168 -9.97 -1.11 8.44
C LEU A 168 -10.83 -1.89 7.44
N ALA A 169 -12.02 -2.34 7.87
CA ALA A 169 -12.99 -2.95 6.97
C ALA A 169 -13.44 -1.96 5.88
N GLY A 170 -13.75 -0.72 6.25
CA GLY A 170 -14.09 0.36 5.32
C GLY A 170 -12.96 0.67 4.33
N LEU A 171 -11.71 0.71 4.80
CA LEU A 171 -10.54 0.87 3.92
C LEU A 171 -10.41 -0.27 2.91
N GLY A 172 -10.52 -1.52 3.36
CA GLY A 172 -10.43 -2.69 2.48
C GLY A 172 -11.55 -2.76 1.44
N PHE A 173 -12.78 -2.41 1.84
CA PHE A 173 -13.90 -2.27 0.90
C PHE A 173 -13.65 -1.18 -0.13
N CYS A 174 -13.28 0.03 0.33
CA CYS A 174 -12.98 1.16 -0.55
C CYS A 174 -11.87 0.81 -1.55
N GLU A 175 -10.77 0.22 -1.07
CA GLU A 175 -9.68 -0.23 -1.91
C GLU A 175 -10.16 -1.21 -2.99
N THR A 176 -10.98 -2.20 -2.61
CA THR A 176 -11.49 -3.22 -3.55
C THR A 176 -12.39 -2.60 -4.61
N VAL A 177 -13.34 -1.76 -4.20
CA VAL A 177 -14.24 -1.05 -5.12
C VAL A 177 -13.46 -0.20 -6.11
N TYR A 178 -12.48 0.58 -5.66
CA TYR A 178 -11.68 1.41 -6.55
C TYR A 178 -10.79 0.60 -7.49
N ARG A 179 -10.24 -0.54 -7.07
CA ARG A 179 -9.50 -1.44 -7.97
C ARG A 179 -10.39 -1.95 -9.11
N VAL A 180 -11.62 -2.36 -8.80
CA VAL A 180 -12.61 -2.79 -9.81
C VAL A 180 -12.97 -1.63 -10.74
N LEU A 181 -13.20 -0.44 -10.20
CA LEU A 181 -13.52 0.75 -11.00
C LEU A 181 -12.37 1.18 -11.92
N ILE A 182 -11.11 1.10 -11.47
CA ILE A 182 -9.93 1.41 -12.29
C ILE A 182 -9.86 0.45 -13.48
N VAL A 183 -10.02 -0.85 -13.24
CA VAL A 183 -10.03 -1.87 -14.31
C VAL A 183 -11.23 -1.67 -15.24
N GLY A 184 -12.42 -1.38 -14.70
CA GLY A 184 -13.62 -1.11 -15.48
C GLY A 184 -13.50 0.12 -16.38
N LEU A 185 -12.96 1.22 -15.86
CA LEU A 185 -12.66 2.43 -16.63
C LEU A 185 -11.62 2.15 -17.72
N GLY A 186 -10.54 1.46 -17.37
CA GLY A 186 -9.51 1.06 -18.33
C GLY A 186 -10.10 0.20 -19.45
N GLY A 187 -10.98 -0.75 -19.13
CA GLY A 187 -11.69 -1.58 -20.11
C GLY A 187 -12.62 -0.75 -21.01
N ALA A 188 -13.33 0.23 -20.45
CA ALA A 188 -14.17 1.12 -21.23
C ALA A 188 -13.35 1.98 -22.22
N LEU A 189 -12.18 2.49 -21.79
CA LEU A 189 -11.27 3.25 -22.65
C LEU A 189 -10.65 2.36 -23.74
N LEU A 190 -10.28 1.12 -23.39
CA LEU A 190 -9.77 0.14 -24.35
C LEU A 190 -10.79 -0.17 -25.45
N VAL A 191 -12.06 -0.42 -25.09
CA VAL A 191 -13.14 -0.70 -26.05
C VAL A 191 -13.42 0.49 -26.97
N ARG A 192 -13.25 1.73 -26.47
CA ARG A 192 -13.39 2.95 -27.26
C ARG A 192 -12.20 3.23 -28.20
N GLY A 193 -11.08 2.52 -28.02
CA GLY A 193 -9.84 2.78 -28.74
C GLY A 193 -9.04 3.96 -28.18
N ASP A 194 -9.43 4.50 -27.02
CA ASP A 194 -8.74 5.62 -26.34
C ASP A 194 -7.51 5.16 -25.55
N LEU A 195 -7.32 3.84 -25.40
CA LEU A 195 -6.24 3.25 -24.63
C LEU A 195 -5.69 2.01 -25.34
N GLU A 196 -4.38 1.97 -25.57
CA GLU A 196 -3.72 0.79 -26.13
C GLU A 196 -3.75 -0.40 -25.14
N PRO A 197 -3.79 -1.65 -25.62
CA PRO A 197 -3.80 -2.84 -24.77
C PRO A 197 -2.67 -2.90 -23.73
N ALA A 198 -1.42 -2.58 -24.10
CA ALA A 198 -0.31 -2.53 -23.13
C ALA A 198 -0.54 -1.44 -22.08
N LEU A 199 -0.97 -0.26 -22.52
CA LEU A 199 -1.21 0.87 -21.62
C LEU A 199 -2.38 0.57 -20.68
N PHE A 200 -3.39 -0.18 -21.12
CA PHE A 200 -4.47 -0.67 -20.25
C PHE A 200 -3.93 -1.51 -19.09
N VAL A 201 -3.09 -2.50 -19.38
CA VAL A 201 -2.51 -3.36 -18.33
C VAL A 201 -1.62 -2.55 -17.40
N ALA A 202 -0.72 -1.73 -17.96
CA ALA A 202 0.20 -0.90 -17.19
C ALA A 202 -0.53 0.11 -16.30
N ALA A 203 -1.46 0.88 -16.86
CA ALA A 203 -2.23 1.88 -16.12
C ALA A 203 -3.10 1.23 -15.03
N SER A 204 -3.69 0.07 -15.30
CA SER A 204 -4.47 -0.67 -14.30
C SER A 204 -3.59 -1.10 -13.13
N LEU A 205 -2.41 -1.67 -13.39
CA LEU A 205 -1.48 -2.09 -12.33
C LEU A 205 -0.98 -0.92 -11.49
N ILE A 206 -0.61 0.20 -12.13
CA ILE A 206 -0.15 1.41 -11.45
C ILE A 206 -1.30 2.03 -10.62
N GLY A 207 -2.52 2.06 -11.15
CA GLY A 207 -3.70 2.53 -10.42
C GLY A 207 -3.99 1.67 -9.17
N ILE A 208 -3.91 0.35 -9.30
CA ILE A 208 -4.04 -0.59 -8.17
C ILE A 208 -2.93 -0.34 -7.13
N ALA A 209 -1.71 -0.08 -7.57
CA ALA A 209 -0.58 0.23 -6.70
C ALA A 209 -0.75 1.56 -5.95
N ALA A 210 -1.23 2.60 -6.63
CA ALA A 210 -1.55 3.89 -6.02
C ALA A 210 -2.56 3.71 -4.87
N MET A 211 -3.65 2.99 -5.13
CA MET A 211 -4.67 2.69 -4.12
C MET A 211 -4.12 1.87 -2.96
N ARG A 212 -3.32 0.84 -3.25
CA ARG A 212 -2.70 0.00 -2.22
C ARG A 212 -1.75 0.78 -1.33
N SER A 213 -0.93 1.66 -1.88
CA SER A 213 0.00 2.49 -1.09
C SER A 213 -0.75 3.51 -0.24
N ALA A 214 -1.81 4.12 -0.76
CA ALA A 214 -2.69 4.99 0.02
C ALA A 214 -3.43 4.25 1.15
N ALA A 215 -3.97 3.05 0.88
CA ALA A 215 -4.63 2.22 1.89
C ALA A 215 -3.65 1.76 2.99
N ARG A 216 -2.44 1.31 2.61
CA ARG A 216 -1.36 0.96 3.56
C ARG A 216 -0.97 2.15 4.44
N ALA A 217 -0.86 3.35 3.86
CA ALA A 217 -0.59 4.56 4.62
C ALA A 217 -1.71 4.86 5.63
N ALA A 218 -2.98 4.79 5.20
CA ALA A 218 -4.15 5.00 6.06
C ALA A 218 -4.20 4.00 7.22
N ALA A 219 -3.97 2.71 6.95
CA ALA A 219 -3.94 1.67 7.97
C ALA A 219 -2.80 1.89 9.00
N ARG A 220 -1.59 2.24 8.54
CA ARG A 220 -0.46 2.54 9.43
C ARG A 220 -0.69 3.80 10.27
N TRP A 221 -1.30 4.83 9.69
CA TRP A 221 -1.69 6.03 10.44
C TRP A 221 -2.66 5.69 11.57
N HIS A 222 -3.69 4.89 11.27
CA HIS A 222 -4.70 4.49 12.25
C HIS A 222 -4.10 3.62 13.38
N GLY A 223 -3.29 2.62 13.02
CA GLY A 223 -2.59 1.78 14.01
C GLY A 223 -1.61 2.58 14.87
N GLY A 224 -0.87 3.54 14.29
CA GLY A 224 0.02 4.44 15.03
C GLY A 224 -0.75 5.31 16.03
N ARG A 225 -1.91 5.85 15.64
CA ARG A 225 -2.78 6.65 16.50
C ARG A 225 -3.34 5.82 17.67
N GLN A 226 -3.82 4.60 17.42
CA GLN A 226 -4.31 3.71 18.46
C GLN A 226 -3.23 3.39 19.50
N ALA A 227 -2.01 3.07 19.03
CA ALA A 227 -0.87 2.82 19.91
C ALA A 227 -0.52 4.04 20.78
N ALA A 228 -0.55 5.24 20.21
CA ALA A 228 -0.29 6.48 20.94
C ALA A 228 -1.34 6.76 22.04
N VAL A 229 -2.61 6.46 21.78
CA VAL A 229 -3.69 6.58 22.76
C VAL A 229 -3.50 5.58 23.90
N MET A 230 -3.21 4.31 23.60
CA MET A 230 -2.96 3.28 24.62
C MET A 230 -1.80 3.65 25.56
N LEU A 231 -0.72 4.20 25.00
CA LEU A 231 0.44 4.67 25.78
C LEU A 231 0.10 5.85 26.71
N ARG A 232 -0.86 6.71 26.34
CA ARG A 232 -1.31 7.80 27.21
C ARG A 232 -2.20 7.29 28.34
N VAL A 233 -3.10 6.35 28.05
CA VAL A 233 -4.03 5.79 29.05
C VAL A 233 -3.29 4.91 30.07
N GLY A 234 -2.33 4.09 29.66
CA GLY A 234 -1.56 3.22 30.55
C GLY A 234 -0.48 3.93 31.41
N ARG A 235 -0.38 5.26 31.33
CA ARG A 235 0.53 6.08 32.16
C ARG A 235 -0.17 6.81 33.31
N VAL A 236 -1.49 6.62 33.45
CA VAL A 236 -2.31 7.11 34.59
C VAL A 236 -2.38 6.01 35.64
#